data_AF-D8RGC1-F1
#
_entry.id   AF-D8RGC1-F1
#
_cell.length_a   1.000
_cell.length_b   1.000
_cell.length_c   1.000
_cell.angle_alpha   90.00
_cell.angle_beta   90.00
_cell.angle_gamma   90.00
#
_symmetry.space_group_name_H-M   'P 1'
#
loop_
_entity.id
_entity.type
_entity.pdbx_description
1 polymer ?
#
loop_
_entity_poly.entity_id
_entity_poly.type
_entity_poly.pdbx_seq_one_letter_code
_entity_poly.pdbx_strand_id
1 'polypeptide(L)'
;MLKEMLGATLNEKTAEYSRANKEYPKAIVLRWKDWAKIAELKTWREELATDLGKVKKGKPPVHSTAKRPPTTEQLEKKLAQTDARIAKMTLDLSVKEDLKTVALGTSKIKYMDPRITVAWCKRHEIPIEKVFNKSLLAKFPWAMNVEPNFRFCEADGGADEDP
;
A
#
# COMPACT_ATOMS: atom_id res chain seq x y z
N MET A 1 45.40 24.86 1.46
CA MET A 1 44.55 25.45 0.41
C MET A 1 43.68 24.42 -0.33
N LEU A 2 44.22 23.44 -1.09
CA LEU A 2 43.36 22.50 -1.87
C LEU A 2 42.42 21.63 -1.03
N LYS A 3 42.84 21.16 0.16
CA LYS A 3 41.98 20.39 1.07
C LYS A 3 40.80 21.19 1.63
N GLU A 4 40.97 22.50 1.83
CA GLU A 4 39.91 23.37 2.34
C GLU A 4 38.92 23.76 1.25
N MET A 5 39.38 23.96 0.01
CA MET A 5 38.47 24.17 -1.13
C MET A 5 37.66 22.91 -1.47
N LEU A 6 38.25 21.71 -1.35
CA LEU A 6 37.52 20.44 -1.45
C LEU A 6 36.52 20.24 -0.30
N GLY A 7 36.87 20.67 0.92
CA GLY A 7 35.97 20.63 2.08
C GLY A 7 34.79 21.61 1.97
N ALA A 8 35.04 22.83 1.49
CA ALA A 8 34.01 23.83 1.25
C ALA A 8 33.03 23.38 0.15
N THR A 9 33.55 22.85 -0.96
CA THR A 9 32.73 22.36 -2.07
C THR A 9 31.92 21.10 -1.71
N LEU A 10 32.41 20.24 -0.82
CA LEU A 10 31.65 19.10 -0.32
C LEU A 10 30.49 19.55 0.58
N ASN A 11 30.74 20.53 1.46
CA ASN A 11 29.72 21.09 2.34
C ASN A 11 28.64 21.86 1.55
N GLU A 12 29.03 22.61 0.52
CA GLU A 12 28.11 23.30 -0.39
C GLU A 12 27.22 22.31 -1.14
N LYS A 13 27.79 21.23 -1.70
CA LYS A 13 27.02 20.17 -2.35
C LYS A 13 26.07 19.45 -1.40
N THR A 14 26.47 19.28 -0.13
CA THR A 14 25.61 18.68 0.91
C THR A 14 24.47 19.62 1.31
N ALA A 15 24.72 20.93 1.35
CA ALA A 15 23.72 21.95 1.60
C ALA A 15 22.73 22.09 0.44
N GLU A 16 23.21 22.02 -0.81
CA GLU A 16 22.40 22.01 -2.02
C GLU A 16 21.51 20.76 -2.08
N TYR A 17 22.05 19.58 -1.80
CA TYR A 17 21.28 18.34 -1.64
C TYR A 17 20.18 18.46 -0.56
N SER A 18 20.50 19.11 0.56
CA SER A 18 19.54 19.34 1.66
C SER A 18 18.45 20.35 1.30
N ARG A 19 18.76 21.38 0.51
CA ARG A 19 17.78 22.37 0.01
C ARG A 19 16.88 21.76 -1.07
N ALA A 20 17.44 21.04 -2.03
CA ALA A 20 16.68 20.32 -3.04
C ALA A 20 15.70 19.33 -2.40
N ASN A 21 16.13 18.59 -1.36
CA ASN A 21 15.26 17.70 -0.58
C ASN A 21 14.14 18.41 0.19
N LYS A 22 14.26 19.73 0.45
CA LYS A 22 13.23 20.56 1.08
C LYS A 22 12.23 21.11 0.06
N GLU A 23 12.69 21.35 -1.17
CA GLU A 23 11.92 21.92 -2.27
C GLU A 23 11.02 20.89 -2.95
N TYR A 24 11.42 19.61 -2.95
CA TYR A 24 10.50 18.53 -3.25
C TYR A 24 9.50 18.35 -2.08
N PRO A 25 8.19 18.41 -2.33
CA PRO A 25 7.19 18.02 -1.35
C PRO A 25 7.53 16.62 -0.84
N LYS A 26 7.50 16.43 0.49
CA LYS A 26 7.76 15.11 1.12
C LYS A 26 6.96 13.98 0.45
N ALA A 27 5.76 14.28 -0.05
CA ALA A 27 4.91 13.35 -0.79
C ALA A 27 5.50 12.91 -2.15
N ILE A 28 6.20 13.80 -2.86
CA ILE A 28 6.88 13.49 -4.14
C ILE A 28 8.11 12.62 -3.86
N VAL A 29 8.92 12.98 -2.86
CA VAL A 29 10.10 12.19 -2.45
C VAL A 29 9.69 10.79 -2.00
N LEU A 30 8.64 10.68 -1.19
CA LEU A 30 8.14 9.39 -0.71
C LEU A 30 7.59 8.53 -1.86
N ARG A 31 6.87 9.14 -2.80
CA ARG A 31 6.38 8.47 -4.01
C ARG A 31 7.54 7.89 -4.82
N TRP A 32 8.60 8.68 -5.04
CA TRP A 32 9.77 8.23 -5.79
C TRP A 32 10.47 7.06 -5.07
N LYS A 33 10.61 7.12 -3.74
CA LYS A 33 11.14 6.00 -2.95
C LYS A 33 10.30 4.72 -3.07
N ASP A 34 8.97 4.84 -3.00
CA ASP A 34 8.09 3.69 -3.14
C ASP A 34 8.20 3.06 -4.55
N TRP A 35 8.26 3.88 -5.60
CA TRP A 35 8.46 3.42 -6.97
C TRP A 35 9.85 2.80 -7.21
N ALA A 36 10.90 3.41 -6.67
CA ALA A 36 12.26 2.87 -6.73
C ALA A 36 12.32 1.49 -6.08
N LYS A 37 11.68 1.32 -4.92
CA LYS A 37 11.62 0.03 -4.22
C LYS A 37 10.83 -1.03 -4.99
N ILE A 38 9.77 -0.66 -5.70
CA ILE A 38 9.05 -1.59 -6.59
C ILE A 38 9.94 -1.99 -7.78
N ALA A 39 10.68 -1.05 -8.35
CA ALA A 39 11.62 -1.34 -9.43
C ALA A 39 12.71 -2.32 -8.98
N GLU A 40 13.33 -2.10 -7.82
CA GLU A 40 14.31 -3.02 -7.21
C GLU A 40 13.72 -4.41 -6.95
N LEU A 41 12.47 -4.51 -6.49
CA LEU A 41 11.83 -5.81 -6.30
C LEU A 41 11.54 -6.52 -7.63
N LYS A 42 11.23 -5.78 -8.70
CA LYS A 42 11.03 -6.34 -10.04
C LYS A 42 12.33 -6.86 -10.63
N THR A 43 13.44 -6.12 -10.50
CA THR A 43 14.76 -6.62 -10.94
C THR A 43 15.15 -7.87 -10.14
N TRP A 44 14.95 -7.86 -8.83
CA TRP A 44 15.18 -9.03 -7.98
C TRP A 44 14.34 -10.25 -8.39
N ARG A 45 13.07 -10.02 -8.77
CA ARG A 45 12.18 -11.07 -9.29
C ARG A 45 12.74 -11.68 -10.59
N GLU A 46 13.20 -10.85 -11.52
CA GLU A 46 13.77 -11.30 -12.80
C GLU A 46 15.07 -12.11 -12.60
N GLU A 47 15.92 -11.68 -11.66
CA GLU A 47 17.11 -12.43 -11.25
C GLU A 47 16.74 -13.81 -10.69
N LEU A 48 15.77 -13.88 -9.78
CA LEU A 48 15.26 -15.14 -9.23
C LEU A 48 14.67 -16.05 -10.32
N ALA A 49 13.92 -15.49 -11.26
CA ALA A 49 13.36 -16.25 -12.39
C ALA A 49 14.46 -16.80 -13.32
N THR A 50 15.49 -15.99 -13.57
CA THR A 50 16.66 -16.41 -14.37
C THR A 50 17.43 -17.53 -13.68
N ASP A 51 17.67 -17.41 -12.38
CA ASP A 51 18.34 -18.43 -11.58
C ASP A 51 17.53 -19.72 -11.53
N LEU A 52 16.21 -19.64 -11.39
CA LEU A 52 15.31 -20.79 -11.47
C LEU A 52 15.41 -21.50 -12.83
N GLY A 53 15.43 -20.75 -13.94
CA GLY A 53 15.63 -21.30 -15.28
C GLY A 53 16.99 -22.00 -15.47
N LYS A 54 18.04 -21.52 -14.80
CA LYS A 54 19.38 -22.13 -14.82
C LYS A 54 19.45 -23.39 -13.95
N VAL A 55 18.89 -23.34 -12.75
CA VAL A 55 18.84 -24.50 -11.83
C VAL A 55 18.01 -25.63 -12.44
N LYS A 56 16.88 -25.33 -13.11
CA LYS A 56 16.10 -26.33 -13.87
C LYS A 56 16.89 -26.96 -15.02
N LYS A 57 17.84 -26.24 -15.60
CA LYS A 57 18.76 -26.72 -16.65
C LYS A 57 20.05 -27.36 -16.08
N GLY A 58 20.13 -27.57 -14.77
CA GLY A 58 21.31 -28.13 -14.09
C GLY A 58 22.53 -27.22 -14.02
N LYS A 59 22.38 -25.92 -14.33
CA LYS A 59 23.45 -24.92 -14.26
C LYS A 59 23.42 -24.19 -12.92
N PRO A 60 24.58 -23.77 -12.39
CA PRO A 60 24.62 -23.01 -11.15
C PRO A 60 23.88 -21.68 -11.29
N PRO A 61 23.17 -21.23 -10.24
CA PRO A 61 22.56 -19.91 -10.20
C PRO A 61 23.65 -18.83 -10.28
N VAL A 62 23.36 -17.73 -10.96
CA VAL A 62 24.35 -16.66 -11.21
C VAL A 62 24.29 -15.57 -10.15
N HIS A 63 23.11 -15.34 -9.56
CA HIS A 63 22.90 -14.25 -8.59
C HIS A 63 22.82 -14.77 -7.15
N SER A 64 22.96 -16.08 -6.94
CA SER A 64 23.01 -16.69 -5.62
C SER A 64 24.37 -16.47 -4.95
N THR A 65 24.40 -15.65 -3.90
CA THR A 65 25.56 -15.48 -3.01
C THR A 65 25.69 -16.60 -1.97
N ALA A 66 24.76 -17.56 -1.95
CA ALA A 66 24.73 -18.62 -0.96
C ALA A 66 25.81 -19.68 -1.21
N LYS A 67 26.46 -20.15 -0.13
CA LYS A 67 27.45 -21.25 -0.15
C LYS A 67 26.88 -22.59 -0.66
N ARG A 68 25.56 -22.75 -0.66
CA ARG A 68 24.84 -23.89 -1.27
C ARG A 68 23.84 -23.34 -2.28
N PRO A 69 23.76 -23.91 -3.50
CA PRO A 69 22.78 -23.49 -4.48
C PRO A 69 21.37 -23.76 -3.92
N PRO A 70 20.47 -22.76 -3.91
CA PRO A 70 19.09 -22.95 -3.48
C PRO A 70 18.40 -23.99 -4.37
N THR A 71 17.51 -24.80 -3.77
CA THR A 71 16.71 -25.76 -4.54
C THR A 71 15.67 -25.03 -5.41
N THR A 72 15.18 -25.72 -6.43
CA THR A 72 14.10 -25.22 -7.30
C THR A 72 12.89 -24.73 -6.50
N GLU A 73 12.46 -25.52 -5.51
CA GLU A 73 11.32 -25.18 -4.63
C GLU A 73 11.58 -23.91 -3.79
N GLN A 74 12.82 -23.68 -3.34
CA GLN A 74 13.16 -22.49 -2.56
C GLN A 74 13.13 -21.23 -3.42
N LEU A 75 13.57 -21.32 -4.67
CA LEU A 75 13.50 -20.22 -5.63
C LEU A 75 12.05 -19.93 -6.03
N GLU A 76 11.24 -20.96 -6.28
CA GLU A 76 9.81 -20.81 -6.57
C GLU A 76 9.06 -20.15 -5.41
N LYS A 77 9.33 -20.57 -4.17
CA LYS A 77 8.74 -19.94 -2.98
C LYS A 77 9.16 -18.48 -2.83
N LYS A 78 10.44 -18.15 -3.05
CA LYS A 78 10.94 -16.77 -3.00
C LYS A 78 10.34 -15.91 -4.09
N LEU A 79 10.17 -16.46 -5.30
CA LEU A 79 9.53 -15.78 -6.42
C LEU A 79 8.07 -15.45 -6.09
N ALA A 80 7.30 -16.43 -5.60
CA ALA A 80 5.91 -16.22 -5.19
C ALA A 80 5.77 -15.18 -4.07
N GLN A 81 6.67 -15.21 -3.07
CA GLN A 81 6.70 -14.20 -2.00
C GLN A 81 7.02 -12.78 -2.54
N THR A 82 7.95 -12.69 -3.49
CA THR A 82 8.34 -11.43 -4.12
C THR A 82 7.20 -10.87 -4.98
N ASP A 83 6.51 -11.72 -5.74
CA ASP A 83 5.34 -11.36 -6.55
C ASP A 83 4.18 -10.86 -5.67
N ALA A 84 3.88 -11.55 -4.57
CA ALA A 84 2.87 -11.09 -3.61
C ALA A 84 3.24 -9.72 -3.00
N ARG A 85 4.53 -9.49 -2.73
CA ARG A 85 5.02 -8.20 -2.20
C ARG A 85 4.89 -7.08 -3.22
N ILE A 86 5.24 -7.33 -4.49
CA ILE A 86 5.11 -6.37 -5.58
C ILE A 86 3.63 -6.01 -5.76
N ALA A 87 2.75 -7.01 -5.86
CA ALA A 87 1.32 -6.80 -6.05
C ALA A 87 0.72 -5.94 -4.93
N LYS A 88 1.05 -6.25 -3.66
CA LYS A 88 0.60 -5.46 -2.51
C LYS A 88 1.09 -4.01 -2.59
N MET A 89 2.38 -3.78 -2.87
CA MET A 89 2.95 -2.42 -2.93
C MET A 89 2.37 -1.60 -4.10
N THR A 90 2.14 -2.23 -5.25
CA THR A 90 1.49 -1.57 -6.40
C THR A 90 0.04 -1.20 -6.09
N LEU A 91 -0.72 -2.08 -5.44
CA LEU A 91 -2.08 -1.78 -5.02
C LEU A 91 -2.11 -0.62 -4.02
N ASP A 92 -1.26 -0.66 -2.98
CA ASP A 92 -1.17 0.39 -1.98
C ASP A 92 -0.83 1.76 -2.61
N LEU A 93 0.01 1.78 -3.66
CA LEU A 93 0.34 3.00 -4.40
C LEU A 93 -0.82 3.52 -5.23
N SER A 94 -1.53 2.64 -5.96
CA SER A 94 -2.71 3.02 -6.73
C SER A 94 -3.78 3.62 -5.82
N VAL A 95 -4.08 2.96 -4.70
CA VAL A 95 -5.04 3.46 -3.71
C VAL A 95 -4.62 4.82 -3.16
N LYS A 96 -3.33 5.03 -2.86
CA LYS A 96 -2.82 6.34 -2.42
C LYS A 96 -2.91 7.42 -3.50
N GLU A 97 -2.92 7.06 -4.78
CA GLU A 97 -3.08 7.99 -5.90
C GLU A 97 -4.55 8.41 -6.04
N ASP A 98 -5.46 7.44 -6.03
CA ASP A 98 -6.90 7.68 -6.09
C ASP A 98 -7.40 8.51 -4.90
N LEU A 99 -6.83 8.29 -3.71
CA LEU A 99 -7.19 9.05 -2.51
C LEU A 99 -6.63 10.48 -2.48
N LYS A 100 -5.66 10.85 -3.35
CA LYS A 100 -5.12 12.22 -3.40
C LYS A 100 -6.03 13.19 -4.13
N THR A 101 -6.81 12.70 -5.09
CA THR A 101 -7.71 13.53 -5.90
C THR A 101 -9.04 13.79 -5.20
N VAL A 102 -9.39 12.98 -4.18
CA VAL A 102 -10.66 13.09 -3.45
C VAL A 102 -10.38 13.41 -1.98
N ALA A 103 -10.65 14.66 -1.57
CA ALA A 103 -10.57 15.07 -0.17
C ALA A 103 -11.70 14.44 0.68
N LEU A 104 -11.54 13.17 1.04
CA LEU A 104 -12.55 12.34 1.72
C LEU A 104 -12.74 12.68 3.21
N GLY A 105 -11.94 13.59 3.77
CA GLY A 105 -11.93 13.87 5.22
C GLY A 105 -13.24 14.48 5.73
N THR A 106 -13.77 15.50 5.04
CA THR A 106 -15.01 16.17 5.45
C THR A 106 -16.25 15.48 4.90
N SER A 107 -16.19 14.99 3.66
CA SER A 107 -17.34 14.38 2.99
C SER A 107 -17.80 13.07 3.64
N LYS A 108 -16.85 12.19 3.99
CA LYS A 108 -17.11 10.91 4.66
C LYS A 108 -17.75 11.06 6.04
N ILE A 109 -17.45 12.15 6.75
CA ILE A 109 -17.90 12.37 8.13
C ILE A 109 -19.22 13.13 8.18
N LYS A 110 -19.46 14.06 7.24
CA LYS A 110 -20.60 14.97 7.29
C LYS A 110 -21.80 14.55 6.44
N TYR A 111 -21.57 13.85 5.32
CA TYR A 111 -22.62 13.62 4.33
C TYR A 111 -22.89 12.14 4.04
N MET A 112 -22.07 11.22 4.57
CA MET A 112 -22.30 9.79 4.46
C MET A 112 -23.04 9.29 5.71
N ASP A 113 -24.14 8.56 5.53
CA ASP A 113 -24.81 7.90 6.64
C ASP A 113 -23.90 6.79 7.20
N PRO A 114 -23.48 6.86 8.48
CA PRO A 114 -22.58 5.87 9.06
C PRO A 114 -23.15 4.45 9.03
N ARG A 115 -24.47 4.26 9.00
CA ARG A 115 -25.14 2.95 8.90
C ARG A 115 -24.80 2.24 7.59
N ILE A 116 -24.66 2.97 6.49
CA ILE A 116 -24.24 2.39 5.20
C ILE A 116 -22.86 1.75 5.34
N THR A 117 -21.94 2.47 5.98
CA THR A 117 -20.57 1.99 6.18
C THR A 117 -20.51 0.84 7.18
N VAL A 118 -21.29 0.90 8.27
CA VAL A 118 -21.36 -0.20 9.26
C VAL A 118 -21.95 -1.46 8.64
N ALA A 119 -23.04 -1.35 7.88
CA ALA A 119 -23.65 -2.46 7.17
C ALA A 119 -22.66 -3.11 6.19
N TRP A 120 -21.93 -2.31 5.43
CA TRP A 120 -20.87 -2.80 4.55
C TRP A 120 -19.74 -3.51 5.31
N CYS A 121 -19.29 -2.96 6.45
CA CYS A 121 -18.28 -3.60 7.29
C CYS A 121 -18.75 -4.97 7.81
N LYS A 122 -20.03 -5.08 8.21
CA LYS A 122 -20.63 -6.34 8.65
C LYS A 122 -20.75 -7.37 7.52
N ARG A 123 -21.17 -6.95 6.31
CA ARG A 123 -21.29 -7.84 5.14
C ARG A 123 -19.94 -8.45 4.71
N HIS A 124 -18.86 -7.70 4.83
CA HIS A 124 -17.53 -8.10 4.38
C HIS A 124 -16.60 -8.56 5.52
N GLU A 125 -17.13 -8.68 6.75
CA GLU A 125 -16.37 -9.08 7.95
C GLU A 125 -15.13 -8.18 8.20
N ILE A 126 -15.24 -6.89 7.86
CA ILE A 126 -14.15 -5.91 8.01
C ILE A 126 -14.25 -5.26 9.39
N PRO A 127 -13.15 -5.24 10.19
CA PRO A 127 -13.13 -4.55 11.46
C PRO A 127 -13.43 -3.05 11.29
N ILE A 128 -14.49 -2.58 11.94
CA ILE A 128 -14.97 -1.20 11.80
C ILE A 128 -13.93 -0.14 12.26
N GLU A 129 -13.03 -0.52 13.16
CA GLU A 129 -11.91 0.31 13.63
C GLU A 129 -10.92 0.69 12.53
N LYS A 130 -10.89 -0.07 11.42
CA LYS A 130 -10.07 0.25 10.24
C LYS A 130 -10.69 1.33 9.37
N VAL A 131 -12.00 1.54 9.48
CA VAL A 131 -12.77 2.44 8.61
C VAL A 131 -13.17 3.73 9.34
N PHE A 132 -13.58 3.63 10.61
CA PHE A 132 -13.88 4.75 11.49
C PHE A 132 -12.84 4.83 12.61
N ASN A 133 -12.32 6.04 12.86
CA ASN A 133 -11.46 6.27 14.01
C ASN A 133 -12.27 6.17 15.32
N LYS A 134 -11.58 5.98 16.46
CA LYS A 134 -12.23 5.84 17.77
C LYS A 134 -13.15 7.02 18.11
N SER A 135 -12.76 8.23 17.75
CA SER A 135 -13.55 9.45 17.99
C SER A 135 -14.84 9.50 17.17
N LEU A 136 -14.88 8.91 15.96
CA LEU A 136 -16.07 8.82 15.13
C LEU A 136 -17.00 7.70 15.60
N LEU A 137 -16.45 6.58 16.07
CA LEU A 137 -17.25 5.50 16.67
C LEU A 137 -18.03 6.00 17.89
N ALA A 138 -17.41 6.81 18.74
CA ALA A 138 -18.07 7.42 19.90
C ALA A 138 -19.21 8.39 19.52
N LYS A 139 -19.20 8.96 18.32
CA LYS A 139 -20.25 9.89 17.85
C LYS A 139 -21.48 9.17 17.28
N PHE A 140 -21.33 7.94 16.80
CA PHE A 140 -22.39 7.21 16.11
C PHE A 140 -22.73 5.87 16.79
N PRO A 141 -22.99 5.82 18.11
CA PRO A 141 -23.36 4.57 18.78
C PRO A 141 -24.66 3.97 18.20
N TRP A 142 -25.58 4.84 17.76
CA TRP A 142 -26.84 4.46 17.12
C TRP A 142 -26.67 3.72 15.78
N ALA A 143 -25.55 3.92 15.07
CA ALA A 143 -25.30 3.28 13.78
C ALA A 143 -24.71 1.86 13.91
N MET A 144 -24.27 1.46 15.11
CA MET A 144 -23.58 0.18 15.34
C MET A 144 -24.53 -1.03 15.29
N ASN A 145 -25.80 -0.82 15.63
CA ASN A 145 -26.80 -1.90 15.69
C ASN A 145 -27.51 -2.16 14.35
N VAL A 146 -26.98 -1.66 13.23
CA VAL A 146 -27.62 -1.84 11.93
C VAL A 146 -27.45 -3.27 11.39
N GLU A 147 -28.50 -3.80 10.77
CA GLU A 147 -28.46 -5.09 10.07
C GLU A 147 -27.47 -5.05 8.88
N PRO A 148 -26.77 -6.16 8.58
CA PRO A 148 -25.85 -6.22 7.45
C PRO A 148 -26.54 -5.84 6.14
N ASN A 149 -27.82 -6.19 5.96
CA ASN A 149 -28.57 -5.97 4.71
C ASN A 149 -29.12 -4.54 4.53
N PHE A 150 -28.85 -3.62 5.46
CA PHE A 150 -29.31 -2.23 5.34
C PHE A 150 -28.88 -1.57 4.02
N ARG A 151 -29.84 -0.95 3.33
CA ARG A 151 -29.66 -0.09 2.16
C ARG A 151 -30.32 1.26 2.42
N PHE A 152 -29.57 2.32 2.14
CA PHE A 152 -30.11 3.67 2.15
C PHE A 152 -30.99 3.83 0.90
N CYS A 153 -32.27 4.21 1.08
CA CYS A 153 -33.32 4.37 0.07
C CYS A 153 -34.18 3.14 -0.30
N GLU A 154 -34.13 2.02 0.43
CA GLU A 154 -35.32 1.13 0.38
C GLU A 154 -36.39 1.79 1.25
N ALA A 155 -37.20 2.62 0.58
CA ALA A 155 -38.48 3.04 1.10
C ALA A 155 -39.17 1.79 1.64
N ASP A 156 -39.52 1.87 2.91
CA ASP A 156 -40.42 1.04 3.67
C ASP A 156 -41.51 0.47 2.75
N GLY A 157 -41.17 -0.64 2.09
CA GLY A 157 -42.08 -1.47 1.35
C GLY A 157 -42.87 -2.24 2.37
N GLY A 158 -43.80 -1.53 3.04
CA GLY A 158 -44.94 -2.13 3.71
C GLY A 158 -45.78 -2.84 2.66
N ALA A 159 -45.36 -4.05 2.31
CA ALA A 159 -46.13 -5.02 1.57
C ALA A 159 -45.88 -6.34 2.28
N ASP A 160 -46.52 -6.50 3.44
CA ASP A 160 -46.95 -7.78 4.01
C ASP A 160 -47.71 -7.47 5.31
N GLU A 161 -49.04 -7.53 5.20
CA GLU A 161 -50.09 -7.75 6.22
C GLU A 161 -51.27 -6.80 6.04
N ASP A 162 -52.21 -7.20 5.17
CA ASP A 162 -53.63 -6.90 5.34
C ASP A 162 -54.37 -8.27 5.38
N PRO A 163 -55.40 -8.44 6.24
CA PRO A 163 -55.88 -9.72 6.77
C PRO A 163 -56.79 -10.53 5.83
#